data_AF-B9SIP1-F1
#
_entry.id   AF-B9SIP1-F1
#
_cell.length_a   1.000
_cell.length_b   1.000
_cell.length_c   1.000
_cell.angle_alpha   90.00
_cell.angle_beta   90.00
_cell.angle_gamma   90.00
#
_symmetry.space_group_name_H-M   'P 1'
#
loop_
_entity.id
_entity.type
_entity.pdbx_description
1 polymer ?
#
loop_
_entity_poly.entity_id
_entity_poly.type
_entity_poly.pdbx_seq_one_letter_code
_entity_poly.pdbx_strand_id
1 'polypeptide(L)'
;MMRAKLDKELEKSNTRGRGDVLRKVGWGLKFIGPEKKSLNTKPSPLAASKSKLRPSSEARPRKRALLIGVSYKKQKHELKGTINDVKKMKNWLIHNFDFKQENILILTEDEPEPELIPTKKNIQNCMKWFMESCQAHDSLVFYFSGHGLRQPDFDGDELDGFDETICPVDFMEAGMIFDNEIFLTIVQPLPKDAKLHAIVDACHSGSILDLSFVYNRERKIWEYNVPPSVPIKQTNGGLAITISACRDDQVAADTDVSDSIYQKESFQCRLNNEWRSDVYFNKYYEG
;
A
#
# COMPACT_ATOMS: atom_id res chain seq x y z
N MET A 1 -29.24 15.44 37.01
CA MET A 1 -30.45 16.32 36.93
C MET A 1 -30.95 16.57 35.51
N MET A 2 -30.13 16.53 34.45
CA MET A 2 -30.58 16.70 33.05
C MET A 2 -31.28 15.47 32.43
N ARG A 3 -30.93 14.24 32.83
CA ARG A 3 -31.56 13.00 32.32
C ARG A 3 -33.06 12.91 32.66
N ALA A 4 -33.42 13.25 33.90
CA ALA A 4 -34.81 13.19 34.37
C ALA A 4 -35.76 14.24 33.73
N LYS A 5 -35.21 15.29 33.08
CA LYS A 5 -36.01 16.28 32.36
C LYS A 5 -36.30 15.86 30.91
N LEU A 6 -35.44 15.05 30.31
CA LEU A 6 -35.58 14.58 28.93
C LEU A 6 -36.62 13.43 28.85
N ASP A 7 -36.58 12.52 29.82
CA ASP A 7 -37.51 11.38 29.87
C ASP A 7 -38.96 11.83 30.11
N LYS A 8 -39.16 12.93 30.85
CA LYS A 8 -40.49 13.49 31.14
C LYS A 8 -41.15 14.23 29.97
N GLU A 9 -40.38 14.65 28.97
CA GLU A 9 -40.92 15.28 27.75
C GLU A 9 -41.23 14.25 26.66
N LEU A 10 -40.48 13.15 26.59
CA LEU A 10 -40.71 12.05 25.65
C LEU A 10 -41.98 11.24 25.97
N GLU A 11 -42.40 11.17 27.23
CA GLU A 11 -43.65 10.52 27.64
C GLU A 11 -44.92 11.32 27.28
N LYS A 12 -44.80 12.63 26.99
CA LYS A 12 -45.97 13.48 26.66
C LYS A 12 -46.36 13.45 25.19
N SER A 13 -45.54 12.90 24.30
CA SER A 13 -45.81 12.86 22.87
C SER A 13 -46.23 11.46 22.40
N ASN A 14 -47.35 10.95 22.94
CA ASN A 14 -48.08 9.86 22.31
C ASN A 14 -49.48 10.33 21.93
N THR A 15 -49.59 10.99 20.77
CA THR A 15 -50.65 10.78 19.79
C THR A 15 -50.46 11.74 18.62
N ARG A 16 -50.43 11.18 17.42
CA ARG A 16 -50.72 11.82 16.12
C ARG A 16 -49.94 13.09 15.77
N GLY A 17 -48.98 12.91 14.86
CA GLY A 17 -48.89 13.78 13.69
C GLY A 17 -47.62 14.62 13.58
N ARG A 18 -46.90 14.32 12.50
CA ARG A 18 -46.11 15.20 11.64
C ARG A 18 -44.82 15.79 12.19
N GLY A 19 -43.77 15.60 11.38
CA GLY A 19 -42.59 16.44 11.40
C GLY A 19 -43.00 17.90 11.28
N ASP A 20 -42.68 18.66 12.32
CA ASP A 20 -42.45 20.11 12.33
C ASP A 20 -42.15 20.57 13.76
N VAL A 21 -41.14 20.00 14.42
CA VAL A 21 -40.65 20.50 15.74
C VAL A 21 -39.12 20.50 15.85
N LEU A 22 -38.39 20.58 14.73
CA LEU A 22 -36.93 20.79 14.73
C LEU A 22 -36.50 22.11 14.08
N ARG A 23 -37.40 23.11 14.06
CA ARG A 23 -37.10 24.45 13.51
C ARG A 23 -37.24 25.62 14.49
N LYS A 24 -37.49 25.38 15.78
CA LYS A 24 -37.79 26.47 16.74
C LYS A 24 -36.97 26.54 18.03
N VAL A 25 -35.82 25.87 18.09
CA VAL A 25 -34.82 26.16 19.14
C VAL A 25 -33.44 26.23 18.50
N GLY A 26 -32.96 27.46 18.33
CA GLY A 26 -31.68 27.79 17.71
C GLY A 26 -30.50 27.35 18.58
N TRP A 27 -30.16 26.07 18.50
CA TRP A 27 -28.92 25.51 19.01
C TRP A 27 -28.24 24.86 17.81
N GLY A 28 -27.29 25.58 17.21
CA GLY A 28 -26.44 25.08 16.14
C GLY A 28 -25.51 24.00 16.65
N LEU A 29 -26.01 22.77 16.82
CA LEU A 29 -25.15 21.60 16.81
C LEU A 29 -24.71 21.39 15.36
N LYS A 30 -23.52 21.90 15.02
CA LYS A 30 -22.73 21.28 13.96
C LYS A 30 -22.59 19.82 14.36
N PHE A 31 -23.18 18.91 13.58
CA PHE A 31 -22.79 17.50 13.61
C PHE A 31 -21.32 17.44 13.17
N ILE A 32 -20.41 17.52 14.13
CA ILE A 32 -19.00 17.21 13.93
C ILE A 32 -18.97 15.68 13.85
N GLY A 33 -18.98 15.14 12.64
CA GLY A 33 -18.67 13.73 12.41
C GLY A 33 -17.31 13.38 13.04
N PRO A 34 -17.05 12.10 13.35
CA PRO A 34 -15.78 11.71 13.97
C PRO A 34 -14.61 12.24 13.14
N GLU A 35 -13.77 13.05 13.76
CA GLU A 35 -12.61 13.66 13.12
C GLU A 35 -11.71 12.53 12.60
N LYS A 36 -11.43 12.51 11.29
CA LYS A 36 -10.56 11.49 10.67
C LYS A 36 -9.15 11.69 11.22
N LYS A 37 -8.76 10.85 12.18
CA LYS A 37 -7.40 10.84 12.73
C LYS A 37 -6.46 10.21 11.71
N SER A 38 -5.52 11.01 11.20
CA SER A 38 -4.45 10.57 10.30
C SER A 38 -3.68 9.38 10.90
N LEU A 39 -3.26 8.44 10.05
CA LEU A 39 -2.35 7.37 10.41
C LEU A 39 -0.89 7.85 10.48
N ASN A 40 -0.60 9.04 9.98
CA ASN A 40 0.72 9.67 10.00
C ASN A 40 0.90 10.56 11.25
N THR A 41 2.15 10.87 11.61
CA THR A 41 2.50 11.82 12.70
C THR A 41 3.25 13.05 12.15
N LYS A 42 2.97 14.25 12.68
CA LYS A 42 3.51 15.56 12.22
C LYS A 42 4.70 16.09 13.06
N PRO A 43 5.50 17.06 12.54
CA PRO A 43 5.33 17.70 11.22
C PRO A 43 5.86 16.81 10.08
N SER A 44 5.05 16.80 9.02
CA SER A 44 4.97 15.86 7.90
C SER A 44 6.27 15.17 7.42
N PRO A 45 6.24 13.85 7.09
CA PRO A 45 7.38 13.07 6.59
C PRO A 45 8.06 13.67 5.34
N LEU A 46 7.28 14.29 4.43
CA LEU A 46 7.79 14.93 3.21
C LEU A 46 8.54 16.26 3.48
N ALA A 47 8.25 16.93 4.60
CA ALA A 47 8.79 18.25 4.93
C ALA A 47 10.10 18.19 5.73
N ALA A 48 10.43 17.06 6.35
CA ALA A 48 11.69 16.87 7.08
C ALA A 48 12.95 17.05 6.21
N SER A 49 12.82 17.02 4.87
CA SER A 49 13.90 17.27 3.91
C SER A 49 14.25 18.76 3.72
N LYS A 50 13.36 19.71 4.07
CA LYS A 50 13.60 21.15 3.80
C LYS A 50 14.35 21.93 4.88
N SER A 51 14.76 21.31 6.00
CA SER A 51 15.55 22.05 7.00
C SER A 51 17.00 22.19 6.55
N LYS A 52 17.35 23.40 6.08
CA LYS A 52 18.74 23.88 5.94
C LYS A 52 19.58 23.44 7.15
N LEU A 53 20.74 22.85 6.86
CA LEU A 53 21.84 22.57 7.79
C LEU A 53 21.47 21.65 8.98
N ARG A 54 21.37 20.34 8.73
CA ARG A 54 21.63 19.36 9.79
C ARG A 54 23.05 18.80 9.63
N PRO A 55 23.91 18.86 10.66
CA PRO A 55 25.20 18.18 10.68
C PRO A 55 25.02 16.69 10.38
N SER A 56 25.94 16.11 9.62
CA SER A 56 25.87 14.79 9.01
C SER A 56 25.92 13.58 9.96
N SER A 57 25.69 13.76 11.26
CA SER A 57 25.83 12.69 12.27
C SER A 57 24.66 12.50 13.23
N GLU A 58 23.59 13.30 13.18
CA GLU A 58 22.37 13.02 13.96
C GLU A 58 21.40 12.10 13.19
N ALA A 59 21.70 10.80 13.32
CA ALA A 59 20.85 9.62 13.16
C ALA A 59 19.59 9.78 12.29
N ARG A 60 19.79 9.64 10.97
CA ARG A 60 18.69 9.41 10.03
C ARG A 60 18.00 8.06 10.31
N PRO A 61 16.74 7.88 9.88
CA PRO A 61 16.05 6.61 9.98
C PRO A 61 16.75 5.48 9.23
N ARG A 62 17.50 4.64 9.94
CA ARG A 62 18.05 3.39 9.36
C ARG A 62 16.97 2.40 8.95
N LYS A 63 15.74 2.63 9.39
CA LYS A 63 14.53 1.87 9.04
C LYS A 63 13.45 2.84 8.57
N ARG A 64 12.98 2.71 7.33
CA ARG A 64 11.94 3.56 6.73
C ARG A 64 10.90 2.70 6.01
N ALA A 65 9.63 3.06 6.14
CA ALA A 65 8.55 2.33 5.49
C ALA A 65 7.62 3.25 4.71
N LEU A 66 7.16 2.77 3.57
CA LEU A 66 6.09 3.38 2.77
C LEU A 66 4.95 2.36 2.67
N LEU A 67 3.79 2.68 3.25
CA LEU A 67 2.63 1.80 3.26
C LEU A 67 1.48 2.46 2.48
N ILE A 68 0.99 1.78 1.44
CA ILE A 68 -0.02 2.31 0.54
C ILE A 68 -1.21 1.36 0.57
N GLY A 69 -2.39 1.91 0.89
CA GLY A 69 -3.65 1.17 0.87
C GLY A 69 -4.66 1.89 -0.01
N VAL A 70 -5.11 1.24 -1.07
CA VAL A 70 -6.11 1.79 -2.00
C VAL A 70 -7.39 0.98 -1.88
N SER A 71 -8.51 1.63 -1.54
CA SER A 71 -9.82 0.98 -1.39
C SER A 71 -10.78 1.29 -2.54
N TYR A 72 -10.53 2.33 -3.34
CA TYR A 72 -11.39 2.75 -4.45
C TYR A 72 -12.82 3.06 -3.97
N LYS A 73 -12.94 3.81 -2.87
CA LYS A 73 -14.23 4.05 -2.20
C LYS A 73 -15.22 4.71 -3.16
N LYS A 74 -16.45 4.20 -3.18
CA LYS A 74 -17.53 4.68 -4.06
C LYS A 74 -17.29 4.43 -5.56
N GLN A 75 -16.32 3.59 -5.91
CA GLN A 75 -16.12 3.11 -7.28
C GLN A 75 -16.68 1.69 -7.44
N LYS A 76 -16.87 1.23 -8.70
CA LYS A 76 -17.47 -0.08 -9.00
C LYS A 76 -16.67 -1.26 -8.45
N HIS A 77 -15.36 -1.10 -8.31
CA HIS A 77 -14.40 -2.12 -7.91
C HIS A 77 -13.84 -1.84 -6.49
N GLU A 78 -14.68 -1.32 -5.59
CA GLU A 78 -14.29 -1.03 -4.20
C GLU A 78 -13.75 -2.28 -3.46
N LEU A 79 -12.61 -2.13 -2.80
CA LEU A 79 -12.01 -3.14 -1.93
C LEU A 79 -12.28 -2.83 -0.47
N LYS A 80 -12.69 -3.86 0.28
CA LYS A 80 -12.85 -3.78 1.73
C LYS A 80 -11.62 -4.38 2.38
N GLY A 81 -10.99 -3.64 3.30
CA GLY A 81 -9.93 -4.15 4.16
C GLY A 81 -8.54 -3.55 3.95
N THR A 82 -8.25 -2.95 2.79
CA THR A 82 -6.89 -2.45 2.49
C THR A 82 -6.35 -1.46 3.52
N ILE A 83 -7.20 -0.56 4.02
CA ILE A 83 -6.85 0.37 5.12
C ILE A 83 -6.57 -0.36 6.44
N ASN A 84 -7.31 -1.42 6.74
CA ASN A 84 -7.07 -2.24 7.92
C ASN A 84 -5.76 -3.03 7.79
N ASP A 85 -5.43 -3.50 6.60
CA ASP A 85 -4.17 -4.21 6.33
C ASP A 85 -2.97 -3.28 6.48
N VAL A 86 -3.06 -2.03 5.98
CA VAL A 86 -2.06 -0.98 6.24
C VAL A 86 -1.88 -0.71 7.74
N LYS A 87 -2.97 -0.60 8.51
CA LYS A 87 -2.91 -0.39 9.97
C LYS A 87 -2.20 -1.55 10.67
N LYS A 88 -2.52 -2.78 10.29
CA LYS A 88 -1.90 -4.00 10.80
C LYS A 88 -0.40 -4.03 10.47
N MET A 89 -0.03 -3.75 9.22
CA MET A 89 1.35 -3.68 8.77
C MET A 89 2.15 -2.61 9.54
N LYS A 90 1.59 -1.41 9.71
CA LYS A 90 2.19 -0.35 10.53
C LYS A 90 2.49 -0.84 11.94
N ASN A 91 1.49 -1.41 12.62
CA ASN A 91 1.64 -1.88 14.00
C ASN A 91 2.66 -3.01 14.10
N TRP A 92 2.66 -3.93 13.14
CA TRP A 92 3.62 -5.03 13.08
C TRP A 92 5.06 -4.53 12.91
N LEU A 93 5.30 -3.58 12.01
CA LEU A 93 6.62 -2.96 11.83
C LEU A 93 7.11 -2.26 13.09
N ILE A 94 6.22 -1.55 13.80
CA ILE A 94 6.56 -0.84 15.04
C ILE A 94 6.88 -1.84 16.16
N HIS A 95 6.03 -2.84 16.38
CA HIS A 95 6.14 -3.72 17.55
C HIS A 95 7.09 -4.89 17.38
N ASN A 96 7.32 -5.35 16.16
CA ASN A 96 8.14 -6.54 15.88
C ASN A 96 9.49 -6.21 15.21
N PHE A 97 9.62 -5.04 14.59
CA PHE A 97 10.82 -4.66 13.83
C PHE A 97 11.39 -3.30 14.22
N ASP A 98 10.93 -2.70 15.32
CA ASP A 98 11.43 -1.44 15.87
C ASP A 98 11.43 -0.27 14.86
N PHE A 99 10.46 -0.25 13.94
CA PHE A 99 10.25 0.94 13.11
C PHE A 99 9.68 2.05 13.99
N LYS A 100 10.32 3.21 13.98
CA LYS A 100 9.74 4.39 14.65
C LYS A 100 8.56 4.90 13.82
N GLN A 101 7.50 5.33 14.49
CA GLN A 101 6.28 5.78 13.84
C GLN A 101 6.53 6.97 12.89
N GLU A 102 7.45 7.87 13.24
CA GLU A 102 7.85 9.01 12.41
C GLU A 102 8.55 8.62 11.10
N ASN A 103 9.00 7.37 10.96
CA ASN A 103 9.71 6.86 9.78
C ASN A 103 8.79 6.05 8.86
N ILE A 104 7.51 5.97 9.17
CA ILE A 104 6.50 5.27 8.39
C ILE A 104 5.61 6.32 7.73
N LEU A 105 5.62 6.36 6.40
CA LEU A 105 4.72 7.18 5.60
C LEU A 105 3.58 6.31 5.09
N ILE A 106 2.34 6.80 5.24
CA ILE A 106 1.13 6.06 4.91
C ILE A 106 0.28 6.86 3.93
N LEU A 107 -0.15 6.23 2.84
CA LEU A 107 -1.12 6.79 1.90
C LEU A 107 -2.40 5.95 1.92
N THR A 108 -3.54 6.59 2.21
CA THR A 108 -4.88 6.00 2.12
C THR A 108 -5.94 7.06 1.82
N GLU A 109 -7.09 6.67 1.28
CA GLU A 109 -8.24 7.57 1.06
C GLU A 109 -8.87 8.11 2.36
N ASP A 110 -8.46 7.62 3.54
CA ASP A 110 -8.89 8.13 4.84
C ASP A 110 -7.95 9.16 5.45
N GLU A 111 -6.81 9.43 4.81
CA GLU A 111 -5.93 10.50 5.26
C GLU A 111 -6.61 11.87 5.02
N PRO A 112 -6.53 12.80 6.00
CA PRO A 112 -7.15 14.11 5.85
C PRO A 112 -6.34 15.05 4.93
N GLU A 113 -5.02 14.86 4.84
CA GLU A 113 -4.17 15.60 3.92
C GLU A 113 -4.29 15.08 2.47
N PRO A 114 -4.62 15.95 1.48
CA PRO A 114 -4.75 15.55 0.08
C PRO A 114 -3.47 14.94 -0.53
N GLU A 115 -2.29 15.31 -0.05
CA GLU A 115 -1.00 14.79 -0.50
C GLU A 115 -0.78 13.33 -0.06
N LEU A 116 -1.57 12.84 0.89
CA LEU A 116 -1.51 11.47 1.41
C LEU A 116 -2.62 10.58 0.87
N ILE A 117 -3.45 11.11 -0.03
CA ILE A 117 -4.38 10.30 -0.84
C ILE A 117 -3.56 9.55 -1.90
N PRO A 118 -3.78 8.24 -2.14
CA PRO A 118 -2.96 7.41 -3.02
C PRO A 118 -3.28 7.64 -4.52
N THR A 119 -3.13 8.88 -4.99
CA THR A 119 -3.15 9.22 -6.43
C THR A 119 -1.85 8.80 -7.10
N LYS A 120 -1.84 8.65 -8.43
CA LYS A 120 -0.62 8.27 -9.19
C LYS A 120 0.54 9.20 -8.83
N LYS A 121 0.28 10.50 -8.87
CA LYS A 121 1.26 11.54 -8.55
C LYS A 121 1.77 11.46 -7.12
N ASN A 122 0.88 11.24 -6.14
CA ASN A 122 1.28 11.18 -4.73
C ASN A 122 2.09 9.93 -4.43
N ILE A 123 1.71 8.78 -4.99
CA ILE A 123 2.46 7.53 -4.86
C ILE A 123 3.88 7.73 -5.42
N GLN A 124 4.02 8.25 -6.64
CA GLN A 124 5.32 8.54 -7.25
C GLN A 124 6.18 9.49 -6.40
N ASN A 125 5.58 10.56 -5.86
CA ASN A 125 6.31 11.47 -4.96
C ASN A 125 6.75 10.79 -3.67
N CYS A 126 5.93 9.90 -3.11
CA CYS A 126 6.25 9.19 -1.88
C CYS A 126 7.28 8.08 -2.11
N MET A 127 7.31 7.44 -3.28
CA MET A 127 8.40 6.54 -3.68
C MET A 127 9.75 7.28 -3.77
N LYS A 128 9.76 8.50 -4.33
CA LYS A 128 10.97 9.35 -4.35
C LYS A 128 11.43 9.72 -2.93
N TRP A 129 10.50 10.12 -2.06
CA TRP A 129 10.79 10.36 -0.65
C TRP A 129 11.32 9.10 0.06
N PHE A 130 10.75 7.94 -0.27
CA PHE A 130 11.13 6.67 0.34
C PHE A 130 12.59 6.32 0.08
N MET A 131 13.09 6.58 -1.13
CA MET A 131 14.51 6.40 -1.48
C MET A 131 15.41 7.58 -1.16
N GLU A 132 14.85 8.74 -0.80
CA GLU A 132 15.61 9.95 -0.58
C GLU A 132 16.68 9.74 0.51
N SER A 133 17.93 9.92 0.10
CA SER A 133 19.12 9.72 0.93
C SER A 133 19.24 8.33 1.56
N CYS A 134 18.76 7.27 0.89
CA CYS A 134 19.06 5.89 1.28
C CYS A 134 20.59 5.64 1.24
N GLN A 135 21.10 4.96 2.26
CA GLN A 135 22.51 4.65 2.43
C GLN A 135 22.72 3.15 2.69
N ALA A 136 23.98 2.72 2.61
CA ALA A 136 24.38 1.37 2.97
C ALA A 136 23.87 0.98 4.37
N HIS A 137 23.41 -0.26 4.49
CA HIS A 137 22.83 -0.85 5.70
C HIS A 137 21.46 -0.29 6.15
N ASP A 138 20.82 0.57 5.36
CA ASP A 138 19.42 0.93 5.61
C ASP A 138 18.48 -0.26 5.33
N SER A 139 17.37 -0.32 6.07
CA SER A 139 16.32 -1.33 5.93
C SER A 139 15.00 -0.66 5.56
N LEU A 140 14.58 -0.88 4.33
CA LEU A 140 13.41 -0.28 3.72
C LEU A 140 12.26 -1.31 3.64
N VAL A 141 11.04 -0.85 3.91
CA VAL A 141 9.82 -1.64 3.70
C VAL A 141 8.85 -0.90 2.78
N PHE A 142 8.52 -1.51 1.65
CA PHE A 142 7.47 -1.05 0.76
C PHE A 142 6.27 -1.99 0.91
N TYR A 143 5.09 -1.44 1.21
CA TYR A 143 3.87 -2.22 1.31
C TYR A 143 2.79 -1.62 0.42
N PHE A 144 2.19 -2.44 -0.42
CA PHE A 144 1.04 -2.07 -1.23
C PHE A 144 -0.11 -3.07 -1.02
N SER A 145 -1.32 -2.54 -0.84
CA SER A 145 -2.55 -3.32 -0.81
C SER A 145 -3.62 -2.61 -1.65
N GLY A 146 -4.08 -3.25 -2.72
CA GLY A 146 -4.96 -2.64 -3.72
C GLY A 146 -5.21 -3.55 -4.91
N HIS A 147 -5.67 -2.97 -6.02
CA HIS A 147 -5.74 -3.68 -7.30
C HIS A 147 -4.38 -3.66 -8.00
N GLY A 148 -4.11 -4.78 -8.66
CA GLY A 148 -3.07 -4.91 -9.67
C GLY A 148 -3.70 -5.45 -10.96
N LEU A 149 -3.19 -4.98 -12.08
CA LEU A 149 -3.64 -5.34 -13.42
C LEU A 149 -2.43 -5.64 -14.30
N ARG A 150 -2.66 -6.31 -15.43
CA ARG A 150 -1.65 -6.57 -16.44
C ARG A 150 -1.92 -5.74 -17.70
N GLN A 151 -0.87 -5.34 -18.41
CA GLN A 151 -0.94 -4.69 -19.72
C GLN A 151 -0.06 -5.45 -20.69
N PRO A 152 -0.42 -5.56 -21.99
CA PRO A 152 0.49 -6.15 -22.97
C PRO A 152 1.84 -5.44 -22.96
N ASP A 153 2.91 -6.21 -22.83
CA ASP A 153 4.28 -5.72 -22.90
C ASP A 153 4.60 -5.37 -24.37
N PHE A 154 5.15 -4.17 -24.59
CA PHE A 154 5.54 -3.67 -25.90
C PHE A 154 7.05 -3.58 -26.10
N ASP A 155 7.87 -3.70 -25.06
CA ASP A 155 9.33 -3.65 -25.15
C ASP A 155 10.00 -5.04 -25.02
N GLY A 156 9.24 -6.05 -24.60
CA GLY A 156 9.61 -7.46 -24.63
C GLY A 156 10.54 -7.87 -23.49
N ASP A 157 10.51 -7.13 -22.38
CA ASP A 157 11.31 -7.42 -21.20
C ASP A 157 10.66 -8.41 -20.22
N GLU A 158 9.39 -8.78 -20.45
CA GLU A 158 8.68 -9.80 -19.67
C GLU A 158 8.57 -11.15 -20.39
N LEU A 159 8.77 -12.25 -19.64
CA LEU A 159 8.78 -13.62 -20.20
C LEU A 159 7.41 -14.09 -20.68
N ASP A 160 6.35 -13.56 -20.08
CA ASP A 160 4.97 -13.92 -20.40
C ASP A 160 4.25 -12.85 -21.26
N GLY A 161 4.95 -11.77 -21.59
CA GLY A 161 4.50 -10.73 -22.50
C GLY A 161 3.48 -9.75 -21.92
N PHE A 162 3.44 -9.57 -20.60
CA PHE A 162 2.65 -8.50 -19.99
C PHE A 162 3.39 -7.80 -18.87
N ASP A 163 3.33 -6.46 -18.84
CA ASP A 163 3.74 -5.66 -17.69
C ASP A 163 2.72 -5.78 -16.54
N GLU A 164 3.22 -5.87 -15.32
CA GLU A 164 2.44 -5.76 -14.11
C GLU A 164 2.28 -4.30 -13.67
N THR A 165 1.11 -4.01 -13.10
CA THR A 165 0.80 -2.65 -12.67
C THR A 165 0.12 -2.63 -11.32
N ILE A 166 0.37 -1.58 -10.54
CA ILE A 166 -0.47 -1.20 -9.40
C ILE A 166 -1.44 -0.10 -9.83
N CYS A 167 -2.66 -0.12 -9.28
CA CYS A 167 -3.68 0.87 -9.60
C CYS A 167 -3.79 1.94 -8.49
N PRO A 168 -3.38 3.19 -8.74
CA PRO A 168 -3.71 4.33 -7.87
C PRO A 168 -5.23 4.57 -7.77
N VAL A 169 -5.69 5.39 -6.83
CA VAL A 169 -7.14 5.68 -6.69
C VAL A 169 -7.74 6.37 -7.93
N ASP A 170 -6.92 7.10 -8.67
CA ASP A 170 -7.26 7.87 -9.87
C ASP A 170 -6.80 7.19 -11.17
N PHE A 171 -6.54 5.88 -11.15
CA PHE A 171 -5.97 5.15 -12.30
C PHE A 171 -6.81 5.22 -13.58
N MET A 172 -8.13 5.43 -13.47
CA MET A 172 -9.02 5.61 -14.63
C MET A 172 -8.72 6.89 -15.41
N GLU A 173 -8.17 7.93 -14.75
CA GLU A 173 -7.86 9.23 -15.35
C GLU A 173 -6.35 9.42 -15.54
N ALA A 174 -5.57 9.07 -14.52
CA ALA A 174 -4.11 9.26 -14.48
C ALA A 174 -3.32 8.06 -15.03
N GLY A 175 -3.98 6.94 -15.27
CA GLY A 175 -3.34 5.67 -15.64
C GLY A 175 -2.78 4.90 -14.43
N MET A 176 -2.31 3.70 -14.71
CA MET A 176 -1.70 2.80 -13.73
C MET A 176 -0.22 3.14 -13.52
N ILE A 177 0.42 2.56 -12.50
CA ILE A 177 1.88 2.63 -12.31
C ILE A 177 2.45 1.27 -12.68
N PHE A 178 3.33 1.24 -13.67
CA PHE A 178 3.99 0.03 -14.17
C PHE A 178 5.12 -0.39 -13.24
N ASP A 179 5.36 -1.69 -13.16
CA ASP A 179 6.52 -2.35 -12.55
C ASP A 179 7.85 -1.68 -12.91
N ASN A 180 8.09 -1.35 -14.18
CA ASN A 180 9.24 -0.62 -14.70
C ASN A 180 9.40 0.76 -14.00
N GLU A 181 8.30 1.48 -13.75
CA GLU A 181 8.34 2.74 -12.98
C GLU A 181 8.74 2.49 -11.51
N ILE A 182 8.25 1.40 -10.91
CA ILE A 182 8.56 1.02 -9.53
C ILE A 182 10.03 0.59 -9.43
N PHE A 183 10.50 -0.28 -10.33
CA PHE A 183 11.86 -0.76 -10.42
C PHE A 183 12.85 0.42 -10.48
N LEU A 184 12.67 1.34 -11.43
CA LEU A 184 13.52 2.51 -11.60
C LEU A 184 13.51 3.44 -10.38
N THR A 185 12.39 3.52 -9.67
CA THR A 185 12.24 4.47 -8.56
C THR A 185 12.74 3.91 -7.23
N ILE A 186 12.50 2.63 -6.90
CA ILE A 186 12.80 2.07 -5.57
C ILE A 186 13.75 0.87 -5.55
N VAL A 187 13.95 0.18 -6.68
CA VAL A 187 14.83 -1.00 -6.76
C VAL A 187 16.20 -0.63 -7.29
N GLN A 188 16.27 -0.07 -8.50
CA GLN A 188 17.53 0.33 -9.14
C GLN A 188 18.42 1.23 -8.27
N PRO A 189 17.91 2.29 -7.59
CA PRO A 189 18.76 3.18 -6.81
C PRO A 189 19.23 2.61 -5.48
N LEU A 190 18.83 1.39 -5.10
CA LEU A 190 19.14 0.79 -3.80
C LEU A 190 20.67 0.57 -3.65
N PRO A 191 21.33 1.27 -2.71
CA PRO A 191 22.79 1.25 -2.60
C PRO A 191 23.29 -0.05 -1.99
N LYS A 192 24.60 -0.30 -2.18
CA LYS A 192 25.30 -1.44 -1.59
C LYS A 192 24.97 -1.65 -0.11
N ASP A 193 24.70 -2.90 0.25
CA ASP A 193 24.37 -3.36 1.61
C ASP A 193 23.06 -2.83 2.21
N ALA A 194 22.29 -1.99 1.51
CA ALA A 194 20.92 -1.67 1.89
C ALA A 194 19.97 -2.85 1.57
N LYS A 195 18.85 -2.92 2.29
CA LYS A 195 17.84 -3.98 2.12
C LYS A 195 16.47 -3.37 1.88
N LEU A 196 15.81 -3.76 0.80
CA LEU A 196 14.42 -3.47 0.51
C LEU A 196 13.58 -4.74 0.66
N HIS A 197 12.56 -4.70 1.52
CA HIS A 197 11.53 -5.72 1.60
C HIS A 197 10.22 -5.12 1.07
N ALA A 198 9.80 -5.58 -0.10
CA ALA A 198 8.52 -5.24 -0.68
C ALA A 198 7.49 -6.32 -0.36
N ILE A 199 6.30 -5.92 0.03
CA ILE A 199 5.17 -6.79 0.30
C ILE A 199 3.99 -6.25 -0.49
N VAL A 200 3.53 -7.00 -1.49
CA VAL A 200 2.51 -6.56 -2.43
C VAL A 200 1.31 -7.51 -2.35
N ASP A 201 0.20 -6.98 -1.84
CA ASP A 201 -1.08 -7.67 -1.74
C ASP A 201 -2.01 -7.15 -2.86
N ALA A 202 -1.75 -7.63 -4.08
CA ALA A 202 -2.48 -7.32 -5.29
C ALA A 202 -2.55 -8.56 -6.21
N CYS A 203 -3.53 -8.60 -7.12
CA CYS A 203 -3.55 -9.61 -8.19
C CYS A 203 -2.42 -9.31 -9.19
N HIS A 204 -1.85 -10.35 -9.82
CA HIS A 204 -0.79 -10.21 -10.82
C HIS A 204 0.37 -9.34 -10.34
N SER A 205 1.00 -9.76 -9.24
CA SER A 205 2.04 -8.96 -8.59
C SER A 205 3.29 -9.75 -8.23
N GLY A 206 3.43 -10.97 -8.76
CA GLY A 206 4.65 -11.76 -8.61
C GLY A 206 5.85 -11.03 -9.20
N SER A 207 5.75 -10.51 -10.42
CA SER A 207 6.81 -9.75 -11.09
C SER A 207 6.82 -8.24 -10.83
N ILE A 208 5.93 -7.68 -9.99
CA ILE A 208 5.73 -6.22 -9.80
C ILE A 208 6.97 -5.34 -9.48
N LEU A 209 8.11 -5.95 -9.13
CA LEU A 209 9.39 -5.27 -8.86
C LEU A 209 10.49 -5.61 -9.87
N ASP A 210 10.21 -6.38 -10.92
CA ASP A 210 11.14 -6.85 -11.96
C ASP A 210 12.41 -7.50 -11.42
N LEU A 211 12.26 -8.31 -10.37
CA LEU A 211 13.39 -8.98 -9.74
C LEU A 211 13.78 -10.23 -10.54
N SER A 212 15.07 -10.37 -10.82
CA SER A 212 15.56 -11.39 -11.75
C SER A 212 15.46 -12.84 -11.26
N PHE A 213 15.19 -13.07 -9.98
CA PHE A 213 15.04 -14.41 -9.43
C PHE A 213 13.70 -14.61 -8.74
N VAL A 214 13.04 -15.71 -9.11
CA VAL A 214 11.80 -16.20 -8.53
C VAL A 214 12.06 -17.47 -7.75
N TYR A 215 11.51 -17.60 -6.55
CA TYR A 215 11.65 -18.81 -5.75
C TYR A 215 10.59 -19.84 -6.13
N ASN A 216 11.02 -20.94 -6.75
CA ASN A 216 10.18 -22.08 -7.03
C ASN A 216 10.03 -22.94 -5.77
N ARG A 217 8.85 -22.91 -5.15
CA ARG A 217 8.57 -23.64 -3.91
C ARG A 217 8.55 -25.16 -4.07
N GLU A 218 8.10 -25.65 -5.22
CA GLU A 218 8.01 -27.09 -5.50
C GLU A 218 9.40 -27.70 -5.63
N ARG A 219 10.27 -27.01 -6.36
CA ARG A 219 11.66 -27.43 -6.60
C ARG A 219 12.62 -26.97 -5.51
N LYS A 220 12.19 -26.05 -4.64
CA LYS A 220 13.00 -25.41 -3.58
C LYS A 220 14.28 -24.75 -4.10
N ILE A 221 14.20 -24.13 -5.27
CA ILE A 221 15.32 -23.46 -5.94
C ILE A 221 14.94 -22.04 -6.37
N TRP A 222 15.96 -21.20 -6.55
CA TRP A 222 15.80 -19.91 -7.22
C TRP A 222 15.97 -20.10 -8.71
N GLU A 223 14.99 -19.67 -9.49
CA GLU A 223 14.97 -19.73 -10.95
C GLU A 223 15.18 -18.31 -11.49
N TYR A 224 16.01 -18.21 -12.53
CA TYR A 224 16.26 -16.94 -13.21
C TYR A 224 15.08 -16.65 -14.15
N ASN A 225 14.41 -15.52 -13.96
CA ASN A 225 13.14 -15.17 -14.60
C ASN A 225 13.26 -13.89 -15.44
N VAL A 226 14.26 -13.85 -16.32
CA VAL A 226 14.48 -12.71 -17.23
C VAL A 226 14.74 -13.25 -18.64
N PRO A 227 14.16 -12.65 -19.70
CA PRO A 227 14.46 -13.05 -21.07
C PRO A 227 15.96 -12.94 -21.38
N PRO A 228 16.56 -13.92 -22.11
CA PRO A 228 17.99 -13.88 -22.43
C PRO A 228 18.41 -12.68 -23.31
N SER A 229 17.44 -12.04 -23.97
CA SER A 229 17.65 -10.97 -24.95
C SER A 229 17.59 -9.56 -24.36
N VAL A 230 17.23 -9.39 -23.09
CA VAL A 230 17.08 -8.06 -22.48
C VAL A 230 18.22 -7.74 -21.50
N PRO A 231 18.60 -6.45 -21.37
CA PRO A 231 19.57 -6.02 -20.37
C PRO A 231 19.13 -6.43 -18.96
N ILE A 232 20.08 -6.91 -18.16
CA ILE A 232 19.79 -7.34 -16.79
C ILE A 232 19.39 -6.13 -15.94
N LYS A 233 18.14 -6.13 -15.45
CA LYS A 233 17.66 -5.22 -14.41
C LYS A 233 18.41 -5.51 -13.10
N GLN A 234 19.14 -4.51 -12.56
CA GLN A 234 19.96 -4.64 -11.35
C GLN A 234 19.80 -3.48 -10.37
N THR A 235 20.06 -3.72 -9.09
CA THR A 235 20.19 -2.69 -8.06
C THR A 235 21.59 -2.04 -8.09
N ASN A 236 21.79 -0.94 -7.37
CA ASN A 236 23.10 -0.33 -7.11
C ASN A 236 23.88 -1.07 -5.98
N GLY A 237 23.75 -2.39 -5.91
CA GLY A 237 24.43 -3.30 -4.97
C GLY A 237 23.60 -3.64 -3.71
N GLY A 238 22.39 -3.11 -3.58
CA GLY A 238 21.49 -3.44 -2.49
C GLY A 238 20.71 -4.73 -2.71
N LEU A 239 20.18 -5.31 -1.63
CA LEU A 239 19.33 -6.50 -1.66
C LEU A 239 17.86 -6.10 -1.70
N ALA A 240 17.16 -6.42 -2.79
CA ALA A 240 15.71 -6.31 -2.89
C ALA A 240 15.05 -7.69 -2.78
N ILE A 241 14.01 -7.80 -1.95
CA ILE A 241 13.18 -9.00 -1.78
C ILE A 241 11.72 -8.58 -1.88
N THR A 242 10.94 -9.30 -2.68
CA THR A 242 9.48 -9.12 -2.80
C THR A 242 8.75 -10.33 -2.27
N ILE A 243 7.66 -10.08 -1.55
CA ILE A 243 6.67 -11.07 -1.15
C ILE A 243 5.35 -10.69 -1.80
N SER A 244 4.84 -11.53 -2.69
CA SER A 244 3.56 -11.31 -3.39
C SER A 244 2.50 -12.31 -2.94
N ALA A 245 1.23 -11.86 -2.94
CA ALA A 245 0.06 -12.64 -2.60
C ALA A 245 -0.59 -13.39 -3.78
N CYS A 246 -0.07 -13.26 -5.01
CA CYS A 246 -0.64 -13.90 -6.21
C CYS A 246 0.45 -14.34 -7.20
N ARG A 247 0.17 -15.44 -7.93
CA ARG A 247 1.02 -16.02 -8.99
C ARG A 247 0.72 -15.26 -10.30
N ASP A 248 1.71 -14.98 -11.13
CA ASP A 248 1.50 -14.24 -12.40
C ASP A 248 0.76 -15.08 -13.45
N ASP A 249 0.79 -16.40 -13.29
CA ASP A 249 0.30 -17.45 -14.20
C ASP A 249 -1.16 -17.90 -13.97
N GLN A 250 -1.95 -17.21 -13.12
CA GLN A 250 -3.40 -17.43 -13.13
C GLN A 250 -4.00 -16.79 -14.40
N VAL A 251 -3.93 -17.56 -15.49
CA VAL A 251 -4.64 -17.33 -16.74
C VAL A 251 -6.12 -17.18 -16.40
N ALA A 252 -6.67 -15.99 -16.65
CA ALA A 252 -8.11 -15.82 -16.85
C ALA A 252 -8.50 -16.63 -18.08
N ALA A 253 -8.78 -17.92 -17.88
CA ALA A 253 -9.60 -18.64 -18.83
C ALA A 253 -10.94 -17.92 -18.82
N ASP A 254 -11.29 -17.31 -19.96
CA ASP A 254 -12.60 -16.75 -20.24
C ASP A 254 -13.69 -17.59 -19.56
N THR A 255 -14.29 -17.02 -18.52
CA THR A 255 -15.59 -17.50 -18.05
C THR A 255 -16.49 -16.29 -18.04
N ASP A 256 -17.29 -16.20 -19.09
CA ASP A 256 -18.46 -15.35 -19.15
C ASP A 256 -19.24 -15.43 -17.84
N VAL A 257 -19.52 -14.24 -17.30
CA VAL A 257 -20.67 -13.88 -16.47
C VAL A 257 -20.94 -14.71 -15.21
N SER A 258 -21.02 -13.96 -14.11
CA SER A 258 -21.47 -14.32 -12.76
C SER A 258 -20.52 -15.23 -11.99
N ASP A 259 -19.81 -14.63 -11.02
CA ASP A 259 -20.08 -15.06 -9.65
C ASP A 259 -19.61 -14.05 -8.61
N SER A 260 -20.59 -13.66 -7.82
CA SER A 260 -20.49 -12.81 -6.65
C SER A 260 -19.94 -13.58 -5.45
N ILE A 261 -18.71 -14.12 -5.49
CA ILE A 261 -17.99 -14.61 -4.30
C ILE A 261 -16.49 -14.37 -4.50
N TYR A 262 -16.00 -13.18 -4.16
CA TYR A 262 -14.59 -12.97 -3.80
C TYR A 262 -14.53 -12.01 -2.62
N GLN A 263 -14.96 -12.52 -1.46
CA GLN A 263 -14.73 -11.84 -0.18
C GLN A 263 -13.28 -12.14 0.24
N LYS A 264 -12.33 -11.32 -0.23
CA LYS A 264 -10.90 -11.45 0.10
C LYS A 264 -10.72 -11.35 1.63
N GLU A 265 -10.26 -12.43 2.26
CA GLU A 265 -9.81 -12.41 3.65
C GLU A 265 -8.51 -11.59 3.77
N SER A 266 -8.42 -10.80 4.85
CA SER A 266 -7.28 -9.92 5.16
C SER A 266 -5.94 -10.66 5.20
N PHE A 267 -4.86 -10.03 4.71
CA PHE A 267 -3.49 -10.55 4.65
C PHE A 267 -3.00 -11.16 5.97
N GLN A 268 -3.42 -10.62 7.12
CA GLN A 268 -3.02 -11.16 8.43
C GLN A 268 -3.67 -12.51 8.80
N CYS A 269 -4.84 -12.87 8.23
CA CYS A 269 -5.34 -14.25 8.35
C CYS A 269 -4.46 -15.25 7.60
N ARG A 270 -3.72 -14.80 6.57
CA ARG A 270 -2.80 -15.65 5.78
C ARG A 270 -1.42 -15.79 6.40
N LEU A 271 -0.97 -14.82 7.21
CA LEU A 271 0.29 -14.90 7.95
C LEU A 271 0.18 -15.66 9.29
N ASN A 272 -0.95 -15.55 9.98
CA ASN A 272 -1.13 -16.18 11.31
C ASN A 272 -1.57 -17.65 11.25
N ASN A 273 -2.12 -18.11 10.12
CA ASN A 273 -2.44 -19.51 9.87
C ASN A 273 -1.36 -20.05 8.93
N GLU A 274 -0.51 -20.96 9.42
CA GLU A 274 0.52 -21.73 8.69
C GLU A 274 0.63 -21.46 7.18
N TRP A 275 1.73 -20.81 6.78
CA TRP A 275 2.22 -20.57 5.41
C TRP A 275 1.44 -21.28 4.29
N ARG A 276 0.30 -20.71 3.87
CA ARG A 276 -0.52 -21.25 2.78
C ARG A 276 0.21 -21.17 1.43
N SER A 277 -0.28 -21.95 0.47
CA SER A 277 0.29 -22.26 -0.85
C SER A 277 0.59 -21.06 -1.78
N ASP A 278 0.12 -19.86 -1.45
CA ASP A 278 -0.08 -18.77 -2.42
C ASP A 278 0.83 -17.54 -2.16
N VAL A 279 1.97 -17.74 -1.50
CA VAL A 279 2.97 -16.69 -1.23
C VAL A 279 4.17 -16.89 -2.15
N TYR A 280 4.53 -15.85 -2.91
CA TYR A 280 5.65 -15.83 -3.85
C TYR A 280 6.80 -15.01 -3.30
N PHE A 281 8.02 -15.50 -3.49
CA PHE A 281 9.23 -14.83 -3.05
C PHE A 281 10.10 -14.54 -4.26
N ASN A 282 10.41 -13.27 -4.46
CA ASN A 282 11.34 -12.82 -5.50
C ASN A 282 12.50 -12.12 -4.83
N LYS A 283 13.70 -12.23 -5.41
CA LYS A 283 14.88 -11.54 -4.88
C LYS A 283 15.83 -11.13 -5.98
N TYR A 284 16.66 -10.15 -5.66
CA TYR A 284 17.93 -9.94 -6.33
C TYR A 284 19.09 -10.47 -5.47
N TYR A 285 20.17 -10.96 -6.07
CA TYR A 285 21.39 -11.34 -5.35
C TYR A 285 22.61 -10.81 -6.11
N GLU A 286 23.48 -10.07 -5.43
CA GLU A 286 24.83 -9.78 -5.93
C GLU A 286 25.78 -10.81 -5.29
N GLY A 287 26.62 -11.44 -6.11
CA GLY A 287 27.60 -12.44 -5.70
C GLY A 287 28.70 -11.86 -4.80
#